data_AF-A0A3M0GA17-F1
#
_entry.id   AF-A0A3M0GA17-F1
#
_cell.length_a   1.000
_cell.length_b   1.000
_cell.length_c   1.000
_cell.angle_alpha   90.00
_cell.angle_beta   90.00
_cell.angle_gamma   90.00
#
_symmetry.space_group_name_H-M   'P 1'
#
loop_
_entity.id
_entity.type
_entity.pdbx_description
1 polymer ?
#
loop_
_entity_poly.entity_id
_entity_poly.type
_entity_poly.pdbx_seq_one_letter_code
_entity_poly.pdbx_strand_id
1 'polypeptide(L)' 'MPESALATPPLTTINQPIQQMGSEALRLLIQLIEGQSDTETHVMLPTSLVLRSTTCPPRS' A
#
# COMPACT_ATOMS: atom_id res chain seq x y z
N MET A 1 3.59 -10.96 9.12
CA MET A 1 4.71 -10.51 8.25
C MET A 1 4.37 -10.86 6.81
N PRO A 2 4.67 -10.00 5.81
CA PRO A 2 4.31 -10.26 4.42
C PRO A 2 5.09 -11.47 3.87
N GLU A 3 4.47 -12.23 2.97
CA GLU A 3 5.10 -13.38 2.30
C GLU A 3 6.44 -13.01 1.65
N SER A 4 6.54 -11.79 1.09
CA SER A 4 7.77 -11.25 0.52
C SER A 4 8.95 -11.22 1.49
N ALA A 5 8.72 -11.13 2.79
CA ALA A 5 9.78 -11.21 3.80
C ALA A 5 10.18 -12.65 4.14
N LEU A 6 9.32 -13.63 3.88
CA LEU A 6 9.50 -15.05 4.20
C LEU A 6 10.05 -15.86 3.01
N ALA A 7 9.99 -15.32 1.80
CA ALA A 7 10.58 -15.93 0.61
C ALA A 7 12.11 -16.12 0.78
N THR A 8 12.68 -17.07 0.04
CA THR A 8 14.14 -17.32 0.00
C THR A 8 14.64 -17.23 -1.44
N PRO A 9 15.42 -16.19 -1.80
CA PRO A 9 15.78 -15.03 -0.99
C PRO A 9 14.57 -14.10 -0.69
N PRO A 10 14.59 -13.32 0.41
CA PRO A 10 13.52 -12.36 0.71
C PRO A 10 13.40 -11.30 -0.39
N LEU A 11 12.17 -11.01 -0.82
CA LEU A 11 11.87 -10.16 -1.97
C LEU A 11 11.91 -8.68 -1.61
N THR A 12 12.63 -7.88 -2.39
CA THR A 12 12.44 -6.42 -2.44
C THR A 12 11.03 -6.12 -2.96
N THR A 13 10.28 -5.25 -2.28
CA THR A 13 8.86 -5.00 -2.62
C THR A 13 8.43 -3.58 -2.26
N ILE A 14 7.27 -3.15 -2.74
CA ILE A 14 6.62 -1.91 -2.30
C ILE A 14 5.72 -2.24 -1.10
N ASN A 15 5.91 -1.54 0.01
CA ASN A 15 5.00 -1.59 1.15
C ASN A 15 3.75 -0.76 0.84
N GLN A 16 2.64 -1.46 0.60
CA GLN A 16 1.32 -0.87 0.43
C GLN A 16 0.65 -0.70 1.79
N PRO A 17 0.11 0.48 2.15
CA PRO A 17 -0.51 0.73 3.44
C PRO A 17 -1.93 0.14 3.50
N ILE A 18 -2.08 -1.17 3.33
CA ILE A 18 -3.37 -1.86 3.11
C ILE A 18 -4.40 -1.61 4.22
N GLN A 19 -3.94 -1.48 5.47
CA GLN A 19 -4.83 -1.20 6.59
C GLN A 19 -5.41 0.21 6.51
N GLN A 20 -4.56 1.20 6.18
CA GLN A 20 -4.99 2.59 6.00
C GLN A 20 -5.88 2.72 4.76
N MET A 21 -5.56 2.02 3.66
CA MET A 21 -6.41 1.96 2.46
C MET A 21 -7.83 1.49 2.81
N GLY A 22 -7.96 0.41 3.59
CA GLY A 22 -9.27 -0.09 4.01
C GLY A 22 -10.03 0.90 4.90
N SER A 23 -9.33 1.55 5.83
CA SER A 23 -9.91 2.59 6.69
C SER A 23 -10.44 3.77 5.89
N GLU A 24 -9.65 4.28 4.94
CA GLU A 24 -10.04 5.39 4.07
C GLU A 24 -11.20 4.98 3.15
N ALA A 25 -11.17 3.77 2.59
CA ALA A 25 -12.25 3.28 1.74
C ALA A 25 -13.58 3.21 2.49
N LEU A 26 -13.58 2.69 3.73
CA LEU A 26 -14.79 2.63 4.55
C LEU A 26 -15.29 4.02 4.94
N ARG A 27 -14.37 4.93 5.31
CA ARG A 27 -14.69 6.33 5.60
C ARG A 27 -15.41 6.99 4.42
N LEU A 28 -14.85 6.88 3.21
CA LEU A 28 -15.45 7.42 2.00
C LEU A 28 -16.81 6.78 1.69
N LEU A 29 -16.94 5.45 1.86
CA LEU A 29 -18.20 4.76 1.64
C LEU A 29 -19.31 5.28 2.57
N ILE A 30 -19.02 5.50 3.86
CA ILE A 30 -19.98 6.06 4.82
C ILE A 30 -20.41 7.46 4.39
N GLN A 31 -19.46 8.32 3.99
CA GLN A 31 -19.77 9.67 3.52
C GLN A 31 -20.68 9.67 2.29
N LEU A 32 -20.48 8.72 1.37
CA LEU A 32 -21.35 8.55 0.21
C LEU A 32 -22.77 8.11 0.61
N ILE A 33 -22.90 7.20 1.58
CA ILE A 33 -24.20 6.76 2.11
C ILE A 33 -24.95 7.92 2.78
N GLU A 34 -24.23 8.80 3.47
CA GLU A 34 -24.78 9.99 4.13
C GLU A 34 -25.10 11.15 3.16
N GLY A 35 -24.82 10.99 1.85
CA GLY A 35 -25.09 12.00 0.84
C GLY A 35 -24.10 13.16 0.81
N GLN A 36 -22.88 12.98 1.32
CA GLN A 36 -21.83 14.00 1.30
C GLN A 36 -21.18 14.07 -0.10
N SER A 37 -21.83 14.80 -1.01
CA SER A 37 -21.50 14.86 -2.45
C SER A 37 -20.18 15.57 -2.81
N ASP A 38 -19.62 16.39 -1.92
CA ASP A 38 -18.37 17.13 -2.15
C ASP A 38 -17.13 16.42 -1.57
N THR A 39 -17.28 15.16 -1.14
CA THR A 39 -16.17 14.40 -0.57
C THR A 39 -15.16 14.02 -1.67
N GLU A 40 -13.89 14.35 -1.46
CA GLU A 40 -12.81 13.88 -2.33
C GLU A 40 -12.71 12.35 -2.29
N THR A 41 -13.13 11.71 -3.38
CA THR A 41 -13.18 10.24 -3.51
C THR A 41 -11.85 9.63 -3.90
N HIS A 42 -10.85 10.45 -4.21
CA HIS A 42 -9.54 10.01 -4.66
C HIS A 42 -8.44 10.37 -3.66
N VAL A 43 -8.24 9.49 -2.67
CA VAL A 43 -7.22 9.65 -1.63
C VAL A 43 -5.92 8.97 -2.06
N MET A 44 -4.81 9.73 -2.11
CA MET A 44 -3.48 9.16 -2.32
C MET A 44 -2.80 8.87 -1.00
N LEU A 45 -2.36 7.62 -0.83
CA LEU A 45 -1.62 7.18 0.36
C LEU A 45 -0.15 6.93 0.01
N PRO A 46 0.79 7.30 0.90
CA PRO A 46 2.21 7.11 0.65
C PRO A 46 2.57 5.63 0.63
N THR A 47 3.47 5.26 -0.28
CA THR A 47 4.06 3.93 -0.37
C THR A 47 5.57 4.03 -0.12
N SER A 48 6.22 2.90 0.14
CA SER A 48 7.68 2.88 0.34
C SER A 48 8.31 1.63 -0.26
N LEU A 49 9.52 1.78 -0.80
CA LEU A 49 10.32 0.64 -1.26
C LEU A 49 10.99 -0.03 -0.05
N VAL A 50 10.78 -1.33 0.08
CA VAL A 50 11.43 -2.17 1.08
C VAL A 50 12.50 -3.01 0.38
N LEU A 51 13.75 -2.58 0.49
CA LEU A 51 14.91 -3.31 -0.04
C LEU A 51 15.15 -4.58 0.76
N ARG A 52 15.35 -5.69 0.02
CA ARG A 52 15.77 -6.99 0.54
C ARG A 52 16.76 -7.64 -0.44
N SER A 53 16.73 -8.97 -0.57
CA SER A 53 17.80 -9.77 -1.17
C SER A 53 17.61 -10.10 -2.65
N THR A 54 16.50 -9.69 -3.28
CA THR A 54 16.28 -9.94 -4.72
C THR A 54 16.69 -8.80 -5.65
N THR A 55 17.17 -7.68 -5.11
CA THR A 55 17.64 -6.55 -5.92
C THR A 55 19.06 -6.19 -5.53
N CYS A 56 19.93 -6.06 -6.53
CA CYS A 56 21.31 -5.63 -6.35
C CYS A 56 21.76 -4.82 -7.59
N PRO A 57 22.88 -4.08 -7.50
CA PRO A 57 23.48 -3.45 -8.66
C PRO A 57 23.81 -4.47 -9.77
N PRO A 58 23.76 -4.07 -11.06
CA PRO A 58 24.13 -4.96 -12.16
C PRO A 58 25.61 -5.35 -12.10
N ARG A 59 25.96 -6.52 -12.66
CA ARG A 59 27.37 -6.90 -12.86
C ARG A 59 27.95 -6.03 -13.98
N SER A 60 29.14 -5.48 -13.74
CA SER A 60 29.94 -4.70 -14.70
C SER A 60 30.36 -5.53 -15.91
#